data_AF-A0A2V9M9T8-F1
#
_entry.id   AF-A0A2V9M9T8-F1
#
_cell.length_a   1.000
_cell.length_b   1.000
_cell.length_c   1.000
_cell.angle_alpha   90.00
_cell.angle_beta   90.00
_cell.angle_gamma   90.00
#
_symmetry.space_group_name_H-M   'P 1'
#
loop_
_entity.id
_entity.type
_entity.pdbx_description
1 polymer ?
#
loop_
_entity_poly.entity_id
_entity_poly.type
_entity_poly.pdbx_seq_one_letter_code
_entity_poly.pdbx_strand_id
1 'polypeptide(L)'
;MTHNFFGAAAASLVAAGFWVASLGVAQNSSASAPGDSGEVLYAKNCAVCHGAGARGGDRAPGLANSRGLRSQSEDQIAAVIRTGIPGRMPPFELPDSELKTLAAWVRSLNVSAFDAKPDGDPSAGEQFFFGTGQCASCHMVAGRGKANGPDLSDTGRSLTLGELQHALDDPAGAAKIRSSSACPPWAWCPQNKWALVNVHLRNGSTLRGFARNQ
;
A
#
# COMPACT_ATOMS: atom_id res chain seq x y z
N MET A 1 1.76 -49.38 69.06
CA MET A 1 0.53 -50.19 69.12
C MET A 1 -0.48 -49.49 68.22
N THR A 2 -0.42 -49.75 66.91
CA THR A 2 -1.31 -50.70 66.19
C THR A 2 -2.79 -50.28 66.26
N HIS A 3 -3.37 -49.82 65.14
CA HIS A 3 -4.22 -50.63 64.25
C HIS A 3 -4.95 -49.74 63.23
N ASN A 4 -4.87 -50.13 61.96
CA ASN A 4 -5.78 -49.73 60.88
C ASN A 4 -7.19 -50.25 61.15
N PHE A 5 -8.22 -49.51 60.74
CA PHE A 5 -9.53 -50.07 60.39
C PHE A 5 -10.10 -49.45 59.11
N PHE A 6 -10.59 -50.36 58.27
CA PHE A 6 -11.23 -50.21 56.97
C PHE A 6 -12.61 -49.51 57.04
N GLY A 7 -13.06 -48.93 55.93
CA GLY A 7 -14.47 -48.58 55.74
C GLY A 7 -14.77 -48.00 54.36
N ALA A 8 -15.05 -48.89 53.39
CA ALA A 8 -15.57 -48.54 52.07
C ALA A 8 -17.06 -48.16 52.14
N ALA A 9 -17.47 -47.15 51.37
CA ALA A 9 -18.87 -46.92 51.03
C ALA A 9 -18.99 -46.59 49.54
N ALA A 10 -19.72 -47.44 48.84
CA ALA A 10 -20.00 -47.38 47.41
C ALA A 10 -20.90 -46.18 47.08
N ALA A 11 -20.52 -45.41 46.05
CA ALA A 11 -21.36 -44.38 45.45
C ALA A 11 -21.89 -44.88 44.11
N SER A 12 -23.20 -45.07 44.05
CA SER A 12 -23.97 -45.52 42.89
C SER A 12 -23.86 -44.54 41.72
N LEU A 13 -23.61 -45.12 40.54
CA LEU A 13 -23.65 -44.49 39.23
C LEU A 13 -25.08 -44.02 38.90
N VAL A 14 -25.28 -42.70 38.75
CA VAL A 14 -26.40 -42.14 37.99
C VAL A 14 -25.81 -41.50 36.74
N ALA A 15 -25.91 -42.20 35.61
CA ALA A 15 -25.51 -41.70 34.31
C ALA A 15 -26.53 -40.68 33.81
N ALA A 16 -26.28 -39.39 34.05
CA ALA A 16 -26.97 -38.31 33.37
C ALA A 16 -26.35 -38.16 31.97
N GLY A 17 -27.08 -38.61 30.95
CA GLY A 17 -26.70 -38.43 29.54
C GLY A 17 -26.69 -36.95 29.17
N PHE A 18 -25.49 -36.37 29.08
CA PHE A 18 -25.29 -35.06 28.48
C PHE A 18 -25.39 -35.17 26.95
N TRP A 19 -26.51 -34.73 26.40
CA TRP A 19 -26.63 -34.45 24.97
C TRP A 19 -25.86 -33.17 24.67
N VAL A 20 -24.62 -33.31 24.19
CA VAL A 20 -23.87 -32.17 23.62
C VAL A 20 -24.41 -31.95 22.21
N ALA A 21 -25.30 -30.97 22.06
CA ALA A 21 -25.64 -30.43 20.76
C ALA A 21 -24.39 -29.74 20.20
N SER A 22 -23.69 -30.41 19.28
CA SER A 22 -22.60 -29.81 18.52
C SER A 22 -23.18 -28.67 17.68
N LEU A 23 -23.02 -27.43 18.13
CA LEU A 23 -23.11 -26.29 17.23
C LEU A 23 -21.99 -26.47 16.20
N GLY A 24 -22.39 -26.79 14.97
CA GLY A 24 -21.49 -26.76 13.82
C GLY A 24 -20.91 -25.36 13.71
N VAL A 25 -19.65 -25.20 14.07
CA VAL A 25 -18.84 -24.09 13.58
C VAL A 25 -18.84 -24.24 12.07
N ALA A 26 -19.56 -23.35 11.39
CA ALA A 26 -19.38 -23.12 9.96
C ALA A 26 -17.92 -22.69 9.78
N GLN A 27 -17.06 -23.65 9.40
CA GLN A 27 -15.73 -23.34 8.95
C GLN A 27 -15.87 -22.66 7.60
N ASN A 28 -15.95 -21.33 7.62
CA ASN A 28 -15.69 -20.49 6.46
C ASN A 28 -14.18 -20.54 6.16
N SER A 29 -13.71 -21.72 5.80
CA SER A 29 -12.34 -21.97 5.38
C SER A 29 -12.26 -21.76 3.89
N SER A 30 -12.18 -20.49 3.47
CA SER A 30 -11.47 -20.15 2.24
C SER A 30 -9.96 -20.33 2.49
N ALA A 31 -9.55 -21.54 2.88
CA ALA A 31 -8.16 -21.89 3.02
C ALA A 31 -7.67 -22.30 1.63
N SER A 32 -7.05 -21.36 0.93
CA SER A 32 -6.19 -21.64 -0.21
C SER A 32 -5.21 -22.75 0.18
N ALA A 33 -5.01 -23.75 -0.67
CA ALA A 33 -4.02 -24.80 -0.48
C ALA A 33 -2.63 -24.20 -0.11
N PRO A 34 -1.76 -24.92 0.61
CA PRO A 34 -0.42 -24.44 0.94
C PRO A 34 0.38 -24.32 -0.36
N GLY A 35 0.35 -23.13 -0.96
CA GLY A 35 1.14 -22.73 -2.11
C GLY A 35 2.26 -21.79 -1.66
N ASP A 36 3.24 -21.60 -2.55
CA ASP A 36 4.30 -20.62 -2.34
C ASP A 36 3.72 -19.21 -2.13
N SER A 37 4.38 -18.41 -1.29
CA SER A 37 4.03 -17.00 -1.16
C SER A 37 4.25 -16.25 -2.47
N GLY A 38 3.55 -15.12 -2.66
CA GLY A 38 3.72 -14.31 -3.86
C GLY A 38 5.16 -13.81 -4.07
N GLU A 39 5.90 -13.57 -2.98
CA GLU A 39 7.31 -13.22 -3.03
C GLU A 39 8.18 -14.37 -3.57
N VAL A 40 7.92 -15.60 -3.13
CA VAL A 40 8.62 -16.80 -3.62
C VAL A 40 8.28 -17.05 -5.09
N LEU A 41 7.01 -16.94 -5.47
CA LEU A 41 6.57 -17.05 -6.86
C LEU A 41 7.23 -15.97 -7.74
N TYR A 42 7.35 -14.75 -7.23
CA TYR A 42 8.03 -13.66 -7.93
C TYR A 42 9.52 -13.94 -8.13
N ALA A 43 10.21 -14.39 -7.08
CA ALA A 43 11.63 -14.72 -7.15
C ALA A 43 11.91 -15.82 -8.17
N LYS A 44 11.03 -16.83 -8.26
CA LYS A 44 11.15 -17.93 -9.21
C LYS A 44 10.88 -17.52 -10.66
N ASN A 45 9.87 -16.68 -10.89
CA ASN A 45 9.32 -16.47 -12.23
C ASN A 45 9.66 -15.11 -12.86
N CYS A 46 9.82 -14.06 -12.06
CA CYS A 46 9.80 -12.68 -12.55
C CYS A 46 11.10 -11.91 -12.29
N ALA A 47 11.81 -12.25 -11.21
CA ALA A 47 13.01 -11.52 -10.76
C ALA A 47 14.15 -11.50 -11.80
N VAL A 48 14.23 -12.49 -12.68
CA VAL A 48 15.25 -12.57 -13.75
C VAL A 48 15.21 -11.38 -14.71
N CYS A 49 14.03 -10.80 -14.91
CA CYS A 49 13.81 -9.64 -15.77
C CYS A 49 13.55 -8.37 -14.97
N HIS A 50 12.68 -8.45 -13.95
CA HIS A 50 12.22 -7.30 -13.17
C HIS A 50 13.09 -6.98 -11.95
N GLY A 51 14.17 -7.73 -11.75
CA GLY A 51 15.13 -7.59 -10.65
C GLY A 51 14.64 -8.21 -9.34
N ALA A 52 15.55 -8.64 -8.47
CA ALA A 52 15.20 -9.30 -7.22
C ALA A 52 14.28 -8.46 -6.31
N GLY A 53 14.46 -7.14 -6.30
CA GLY A 53 13.63 -6.22 -5.53
C GLY A 53 12.46 -5.59 -6.30
N ALA A 54 12.09 -6.12 -7.47
CA ALA A 54 11.08 -5.53 -8.34
C ALA A 54 11.33 -4.08 -8.77
N ARG A 55 12.60 -3.64 -8.72
CA ARG A 55 13.03 -2.28 -9.11
C ARG A 55 13.42 -2.16 -10.58
N GLY A 56 13.38 -3.26 -11.33
CA GLY A 56 13.72 -3.31 -12.75
C GLY A 56 15.21 -3.46 -13.00
N GLY A 57 15.58 -3.32 -14.27
CA GLY A 57 16.95 -3.33 -14.77
C GLY A 57 16.94 -3.21 -16.30
N ASP A 58 18.04 -3.59 -16.94
CA ASP A 58 18.18 -3.49 -18.41
C ASP A 58 17.18 -4.38 -19.18
N ARG A 59 16.68 -5.44 -18.54
CA ARG A 59 15.78 -6.42 -19.18
C ARG A 59 14.31 -6.03 -19.13
N ALA A 60 13.85 -5.43 -18.04
CA ALA A 60 12.45 -5.08 -17.84
C ALA A 60 12.27 -3.95 -16.82
N PRO A 61 11.17 -3.19 -16.90
CA PRO A 61 10.90 -2.09 -15.97
C PRO A 61 10.66 -2.58 -14.53
N GLY A 62 10.83 -1.68 -13.57
CA GLY A 62 10.42 -1.93 -12.19
C GLY A 62 8.91 -2.11 -12.05
N LEU A 63 8.51 -3.05 -11.21
CA LEU A 63 7.12 -3.30 -10.86
C LEU A 63 6.73 -2.68 -9.52
N ALA A 64 7.69 -2.37 -8.65
CA ALA A 64 7.43 -1.63 -7.41
C ALA A 64 7.28 -0.13 -7.70
N ASN A 65 6.41 0.54 -6.94
CA ASN A 65 6.16 1.99 -7.05
C ASN A 65 5.75 2.47 -8.47
N SER A 66 5.21 1.56 -9.28
CA SER A 66 4.72 1.84 -10.62
C SER A 66 3.34 2.52 -10.57
N ARG A 67 3.29 3.77 -11.02
CA ARG A 67 2.04 4.52 -11.17
C ARG A 67 1.01 3.80 -12.05
N GLY A 68 1.47 3.10 -13.10
CA GLY A 68 0.59 2.37 -14.01
C GLY A 68 -0.03 1.13 -13.37
N LEU A 69 0.68 0.46 -12.46
CA LEU A 69 0.16 -0.71 -11.75
C LEU A 69 -0.75 -0.31 -10.58
N ARG A 70 -0.56 0.88 -10.01
CA ARG A 70 -1.42 1.42 -8.93
C ARG A 70 -2.89 1.58 -9.35
N SER A 71 -3.18 1.75 -10.65
CA SER A 71 -4.57 1.77 -11.16
C SER A 71 -5.11 0.41 -11.61
N GLN A 72 -4.30 -0.65 -11.63
CA GLN A 72 -4.71 -1.97 -12.15
C GLN A 72 -5.23 -2.90 -11.05
N SER A 73 -6.38 -3.53 -11.26
CA SER A 73 -6.86 -4.59 -10.36
C SER A 73 -5.95 -5.83 -10.39
N GLU A 74 -6.05 -6.68 -9.37
CA GLU A 74 -5.33 -7.96 -9.34
C GLU A 74 -5.69 -8.83 -10.56
N ASP A 75 -6.95 -8.84 -10.99
CA ASP A 75 -7.37 -9.56 -12.19
C ASP A 75 -6.73 -9.02 -13.48
N GLN A 76 -6.57 -7.70 -13.58
CA GLN A 76 -5.87 -7.08 -14.72
C GLN A 76 -4.39 -7.45 -14.73
N ILE A 77 -3.75 -7.45 -13.55
CA ILE A 77 -2.35 -7.88 -13.39
C ILE A 77 -2.21 -9.37 -13.74
N ALA A 78 -3.09 -10.22 -13.22
CA ALA A 78 -3.13 -11.64 -13.51
C ALA A 78 -3.32 -11.92 -15.02
N ALA A 79 -4.19 -11.16 -15.69
CA ALA A 79 -4.38 -11.26 -17.13
C ALA A 79 -3.09 -10.93 -17.89
N VAL A 80 -2.39 -9.85 -17.53
CA VAL A 80 -1.10 -9.49 -18.15
C VAL A 80 -0.04 -10.58 -17.92
N ILE A 81 0.02 -11.15 -16.72
CA ILE A 81 0.96 -12.25 -16.43
C ILE A 81 0.63 -13.49 -17.29
N ARG A 82 -0.65 -13.84 -17.40
CA ARG A 82 -1.10 -15.01 -18.16
C ARG A 82 -0.86 -14.86 -19.66
N THR A 83 -1.27 -13.73 -20.25
CA THR A 83 -1.18 -13.54 -21.71
C THR A 83 0.17 -13.00 -22.16
N GLY A 84 0.96 -12.45 -21.22
CA GLY A 84 2.14 -11.68 -21.55
C GLY A 84 1.82 -10.40 -22.32
N ILE A 85 2.88 -9.77 -22.81
CA ILE A 85 2.88 -8.60 -23.67
C ILE A 85 3.73 -8.93 -24.90
N PRO A 86 3.13 -9.08 -26.11
CA PRO A 86 3.86 -9.50 -27.30
C PRO A 86 5.14 -8.70 -27.55
N GLY A 87 6.26 -9.42 -27.71
CA GLY A 87 7.60 -8.85 -27.92
C GLY A 87 8.24 -8.16 -26.71
N ARG A 88 7.61 -8.18 -25.52
CA ARG A 88 8.13 -7.54 -24.29
C ARG A 88 8.13 -8.44 -23.07
N MET A 89 7.02 -9.12 -22.80
CA MET A 89 6.85 -10.03 -21.66
C MET A 89 6.25 -11.35 -22.17
N PRO A 90 6.88 -12.50 -21.96
CA PRO A 90 6.30 -13.78 -22.35
C PRO A 90 5.03 -14.09 -21.52
N PRO A 91 4.10 -14.91 -22.03
CA PRO A 91 3.03 -15.46 -21.22
C PRO A 91 3.58 -16.43 -20.16
N PHE A 92 2.93 -16.49 -19.00
CA PHE A 92 3.26 -17.42 -17.93
C PHE A 92 2.08 -18.34 -17.63
N GLU A 93 2.28 -19.64 -17.84
CA GLU A 93 1.33 -20.68 -17.50
C GLU A 93 1.52 -21.07 -16.02
N LEU A 94 0.68 -20.52 -15.14
CA LEU A 94 0.67 -20.80 -13.71
C LEU A 94 -0.72 -21.30 -13.28
N PRO A 95 -0.81 -22.18 -12.27
CA PRO A 95 -2.08 -22.50 -11.64
C PRO A 95 -2.80 -21.22 -11.20
N ASP A 96 -4.12 -21.17 -11.35
CA ASP A 96 -4.91 -19.96 -11.06
C ASP A 96 -4.71 -19.43 -9.63
N SER A 97 -4.48 -20.31 -8.66
CA SER A 97 -4.19 -19.94 -7.28
C SER A 97 -2.83 -19.22 -7.14
N GLU A 98 -1.80 -19.71 -7.84
CA GLU A 98 -0.47 -19.08 -7.83
C GLU A 98 -0.49 -17.77 -8.61
N LEU A 99 -1.19 -17.73 -9.75
CA LEU A 99 -1.34 -16.51 -10.55
C LEU A 99 -2.02 -15.39 -9.75
N LYS A 100 -3.11 -15.70 -9.03
CA LYS A 100 -3.78 -14.75 -8.14
C LYS A 100 -2.87 -14.29 -7.00
N THR A 101 -2.14 -15.23 -6.39
CA THR A 101 -1.20 -14.94 -5.30
C THR A 101 -0.07 -14.00 -5.77
N LEU A 102 0.48 -14.27 -6.95
CA LEU A 102 1.51 -13.44 -7.57
C LEU A 102 0.97 -12.05 -7.96
N ALA A 103 -0.23 -11.99 -8.56
CA ALA A 103 -0.87 -10.72 -8.93
C ALA A 103 -1.17 -9.85 -7.71
N ALA A 104 -1.68 -10.43 -6.63
CA ALA A 104 -1.90 -9.74 -5.35
C ALA A 104 -0.59 -9.21 -4.76
N TRP A 105 0.49 -9.99 -4.84
CA TRP A 105 1.80 -9.54 -4.38
C TRP A 105 2.34 -8.38 -5.23
N VAL A 106 2.28 -8.46 -6.57
CA VAL A 106 2.67 -7.35 -7.46
C VAL A 106 1.82 -6.10 -7.18
N ARG A 107 0.52 -6.26 -6.95
CA ARG A 107 -0.38 -5.16 -6.55
C ARG A 107 0.07 -4.53 -5.23
N SER A 108 0.44 -5.34 -4.24
CA SER A 108 0.87 -4.88 -2.91
C SER A 108 2.07 -3.93 -2.96
N LEU A 109 2.99 -4.12 -3.92
CA LEU A 109 4.15 -3.23 -4.13
C LEU A 109 3.78 -1.82 -4.62
N ASN A 110 2.52 -1.59 -4.96
CA ASN A 110 2.03 -0.39 -5.62
C ASN A 110 0.88 0.30 -4.87
N VAL A 111 0.42 -0.27 -3.75
CA VAL A 111 -0.69 0.31 -2.97
C VAL A 111 -0.26 1.69 -2.44
N SER A 112 -1.13 2.69 -2.62
CA SER A 112 -0.87 4.03 -2.09
C SER A 112 -0.85 3.99 -0.56
N ALA A 113 -0.12 4.89 0.10
CA ALA A 113 -0.12 4.96 1.56
C ALA A 113 -1.53 5.24 2.12
N PHE A 114 -2.35 6.01 1.39
CA PHE A 114 -3.74 6.27 1.73
C PHE A 114 -4.57 4.97 1.75
N ASP A 115 -4.43 4.13 0.74
CA ASP A 115 -5.18 2.87 0.66
C ASP A 115 -4.61 1.80 1.59
N ALA A 116 -3.28 1.80 1.82
CA ALA A 116 -2.61 0.85 2.69
C ALA A 116 -2.96 1.07 4.17
N LYS A 117 -3.40 2.29 4.54
CA LYS A 117 -3.79 2.67 5.91
C LYS A 117 -2.78 2.17 6.96
N PRO A 118 -1.50 2.59 6.87
CA PRO A 118 -0.50 2.17 7.84
C PRO A 118 -0.90 2.59 9.25
N ASP A 119 -0.43 1.82 10.24
CA ASP A 119 -0.63 2.16 11.64
C ASP A 119 0.01 3.51 11.99
N GLY A 120 -0.62 4.26 12.89
CA GLY A 120 -0.13 5.55 13.36
C GLY A 120 -1.22 6.39 14.01
N ASP A 121 -0.80 7.47 14.68
CA ASP A 121 -1.70 8.49 15.23
C ASP A 121 -1.66 9.73 14.30
N PRO A 122 -2.75 9.99 13.53
CA PRO A 122 -2.81 11.16 12.66
C PRO A 122 -2.70 12.49 13.42
N SER A 123 -3.19 12.57 14.66
CA SER A 123 -3.10 13.79 15.48
C SER A 123 -1.67 14.04 15.94
N ALA A 124 -0.93 12.99 16.33
CA ALA A 124 0.49 13.10 16.62
C ALA A 124 1.30 13.51 15.37
N GLY A 125 0.97 12.94 14.21
CA GLY A 125 1.59 13.32 12.93
C GLY A 125 1.35 14.79 12.57
N GLU A 126 0.13 15.29 12.76
CA GLU A 126 -0.19 16.70 12.56
C GLU A 126 0.61 17.62 13.49
N GLN A 127 0.66 17.29 14.79
CA GLN A 127 1.42 18.06 15.77
C GLN A 127 2.91 18.10 15.43
N PHE A 128 3.48 16.98 14.97
CA PHE A 128 4.87 16.94 14.52
C PHE A 128 5.07 17.83 13.27
N PHE A 129 4.22 17.71 12.26
CA PHE A 129 4.33 18.44 10.99
C PHE A 129 4.31 19.98 11.18
N PHE A 130 3.40 20.47 12.03
CA PHE A 130 3.23 21.90 12.31
C PHE A 130 4.05 22.41 13.49
N GLY A 131 4.63 21.50 14.28
CA GLY A 131 5.43 21.81 15.46
C GLY A 131 6.91 21.46 15.28
N THR A 132 7.38 20.47 16.02
CA THR A 132 8.81 20.14 16.16
C THR A 132 9.45 19.58 14.89
N GLY A 133 8.67 18.95 14.01
CA GLY A 133 9.14 18.46 12.71
C GLY A 133 9.41 19.58 11.69
N GLN A 134 8.94 20.80 11.97
CA GLN A 134 9.16 22.00 11.15
C GLN A 134 8.79 21.86 9.66
N CYS A 135 8.04 20.82 9.28
CA CYS A 135 7.70 20.53 7.89
C CYS A 135 6.89 21.67 7.28
N ALA A 136 5.98 22.26 8.08
CA ALA A 136 5.16 23.40 7.70
C ALA A 136 5.94 24.70 7.42
N SER A 137 7.22 24.77 7.77
CA SER A 137 8.09 25.92 7.43
C SER A 137 8.41 25.99 5.92
N CYS A 138 8.32 24.85 5.23
CA CYS A 138 8.53 24.75 3.79
C CYS A 138 7.27 24.27 3.06
N HIS A 139 6.62 23.22 3.57
CA HIS A 139 5.50 22.55 2.93
C HIS A 139 4.14 23.04 3.43
N MET A 140 3.12 22.76 2.63
CA MET A 140 1.73 23.03 2.94
C MET A 140 0.92 21.73 2.93
N VAL A 141 -0.10 21.65 3.78
CA VAL A 141 -1.14 20.61 3.78
C VAL A 141 -2.49 21.28 4.01
N ALA A 142 -3.46 21.01 3.14
CA ALA A 142 -4.81 21.56 3.16
C ALA A 142 -4.83 23.10 3.36
N GLY A 143 -3.92 23.81 2.68
CA GLY A 143 -3.82 25.27 2.78
C GLY A 143 -3.05 25.81 4.00
N ARG A 144 -2.58 24.96 4.92
CA ARG A 144 -1.82 25.36 6.11
C ARG A 144 -0.32 25.10 5.91
N GLY A 145 0.52 26.08 6.24
CA GLY A 145 1.98 26.01 6.11
C GLY A 145 2.54 27.06 5.16
N LYS A 146 3.74 26.81 4.63
CA LYS A 146 4.41 27.67 3.64
C LYS A 146 4.40 27.02 2.26
N ALA A 147 4.62 27.82 1.22
CA ALA A 147 4.61 27.37 -0.17
C ALA A 147 6.02 27.34 -0.79
N ASN A 148 7.05 27.20 0.04
CA ASN A 148 8.43 27.10 -0.42
C ASN A 148 8.72 25.71 -0.99
N GLY A 149 8.04 24.69 -0.47
CA GLY A 149 8.02 23.31 -0.96
C GLY A 149 6.68 22.93 -1.57
N PRO A 150 6.60 21.77 -2.25
CA PRO A 150 5.36 21.23 -2.79
C PRO A 150 4.25 21.08 -1.73
N ASP A 151 3.01 21.20 -2.18
CA ASP A 151 1.82 20.83 -1.39
C ASP A 151 1.78 19.31 -1.20
N LEU A 152 1.62 18.88 0.05
CA LEU A 152 1.63 17.49 0.45
C LEU A 152 0.22 16.93 0.72
N SER A 153 -0.84 17.70 0.48
CA SER A 153 -2.23 17.30 0.72
C SER A 153 -2.61 15.95 0.07
N ASP A 154 -2.07 15.68 -1.12
CA ASP A 154 -2.35 14.46 -1.89
C ASP A 154 -1.25 13.39 -1.76
N THR A 155 -0.23 13.63 -0.93
CA THR A 155 0.99 12.80 -0.98
C THR A 155 0.70 11.34 -0.66
N GLY A 156 -0.18 11.08 0.32
CA GLY A 156 -0.59 9.72 0.69
C GLY A 156 -1.31 8.96 -0.42
N ARG A 157 -2.04 9.67 -1.30
CA ARG A 157 -2.72 9.06 -2.46
C ARG A 157 -1.75 8.83 -3.63
N SER A 158 -0.66 9.59 -3.68
CA SER A 158 0.27 9.62 -4.80
C SER A 158 1.46 8.67 -4.63
N LEU A 159 1.87 8.41 -3.38
CA LEU A 159 3.06 7.65 -3.01
C LEU A 159 2.69 6.37 -2.24
N THR A 160 3.52 5.33 -2.35
CA THR A 160 3.49 4.18 -1.43
C THR A 160 4.03 4.60 -0.06
N LEU A 161 3.80 3.77 0.96
CA LEU A 161 4.41 3.99 2.28
C LEU A 161 5.95 4.03 2.19
N GLY A 162 6.55 3.11 1.43
CA GLY A 162 8.00 3.07 1.26
C GLY A 162 8.54 4.31 0.53
N GLU A 163 7.81 4.84 -0.44
CA GLU A 163 8.15 6.12 -1.09
C GLU A 163 8.08 7.30 -0.10
N LEU A 164 7.07 7.34 0.78
CA LEU A 164 6.98 8.36 1.82
C LEU A 164 8.12 8.26 2.83
N GLN A 165 8.41 7.07 3.32
CA GLN A 165 9.51 6.83 4.26
C GLN A 165 10.84 7.25 3.64
N HIS A 166 11.12 6.83 2.41
CA HIS A 166 12.32 7.25 1.71
C HIS A 166 12.41 8.77 1.53
N ALA A 167 11.28 9.45 1.27
CA ALA A 167 11.25 10.90 1.16
C ALA A 167 11.46 11.63 2.49
N LEU A 168 11.13 11.00 3.63
CA LEU A 168 11.43 11.52 4.95
C LEU A 168 12.91 11.28 5.32
N ASP A 169 13.47 10.14 4.92
CA ASP A 169 14.87 9.78 5.19
C ASP A 169 15.86 10.57 4.31
N ASP A 170 15.51 10.82 3.03
CA ASP A 170 16.28 11.64 2.09
C ASP A 170 15.39 12.67 1.36
N PRO A 171 15.04 13.80 2.03
CA PRO A 171 14.19 14.82 1.45
C PRO A 171 14.80 15.51 0.22
N ALA A 172 16.13 15.63 0.17
CA ALA A 172 16.85 16.28 -0.92
C ALA A 172 16.89 15.40 -2.18
N GLY A 173 17.02 14.08 -2.02
CA GLY A 173 16.93 13.09 -3.09
C GLY A 173 15.51 12.96 -3.66
N ALA A 174 14.48 13.02 -2.81
CA ALA A 174 13.08 12.90 -3.21
C ALA A 174 12.58 14.04 -4.11
N ALA A 175 13.14 15.24 -3.99
CA ALA A 175 12.84 16.39 -4.86
C ALA A 175 13.18 16.15 -6.35
N LYS A 176 13.97 15.11 -6.66
CA LYS A 176 14.31 14.70 -8.04
C LYS A 176 13.28 13.78 -8.68
N ILE A 177 12.28 13.29 -7.93
CA ILE A 177 11.21 12.43 -8.46
C ILE A 177 10.22 13.31 -9.24
N ARG A 178 10.50 13.46 -10.53
CA ARG A 178 9.74 14.28 -11.48
C ARG A 178 8.34 13.72 -11.69
N SER A 179 7.33 14.57 -11.50
CA SER A 179 5.98 14.33 -12.01
C SER A 179 5.79 15.08 -13.33
N SER A 180 5.46 14.32 -14.38
CA SER A 180 5.06 14.69 -15.74
C SER A 180 6.13 14.88 -16.83
N SER A 181 5.83 14.30 -18.00
CA SER A 181 6.50 14.33 -19.30
C SER A 181 6.45 15.69 -20.02
N ALA A 182 6.06 16.76 -19.32
CA ALA A 182 5.85 18.10 -19.87
C ALA A 182 6.96 19.11 -19.51
N CYS A 183 7.99 18.68 -18.76
CA CYS A 183 9.07 19.58 -18.31
C CYS A 183 10.45 19.14 -18.86
N PRO A 184 11.18 20.04 -19.55
CA PRO A 184 12.54 19.76 -20.01
C PRO A 184 13.52 19.48 -18.86
N PRO A 185 14.63 18.75 -19.10
CA PRO A 185 15.53 18.31 -18.03
C PRO A 185 16.23 19.41 -17.22
N TRP A 186 16.29 20.63 -17.76
CA TRP A 186 16.94 21.80 -17.17
C TRP A 186 15.96 22.75 -16.49
N ALA A 187 14.64 22.53 -16.63
CA ALA A 187 13.63 23.41 -16.06
C ALA A 187 13.24 22.93 -14.66
N TRP A 188 13.32 23.84 -13.68
CA TRP A 188 12.74 23.63 -12.36
C TRP A 188 11.23 23.87 -12.45
N CYS A 189 10.48 22.82 -12.81
CA CYS A 189 9.02 22.82 -12.80
C CYS A 189 8.53 22.07 -11.56
N PRO A 190 8.26 22.76 -10.44
CA PRO A 190 7.56 22.13 -9.33
C PRO A 190 6.10 21.96 -9.77
N GLN A 191 5.83 20.82 -10.42
CA GLN A 191 4.52 20.23 -10.75
C GLN A 191 3.41 21.24 -11.07
N ASN A 192 2.92 21.27 -12.31
CA ASN A 192 1.67 21.94 -12.70
C ASN A 192 0.47 21.45 -11.85
N LYS A 193 0.34 21.96 -10.62
CA LYS A 193 -0.84 21.90 -9.75
C LYS A 193 -1.33 23.30 -9.38
N TRP A 194 -0.49 24.32 -9.53
CA TRP A 194 -0.85 25.73 -9.35
C TRP A 194 -1.34 26.32 -10.67
N ALA A 195 -2.53 25.93 -11.13
CA ALA A 195 -3.15 26.63 -12.25
C ALA A 195 -3.29 28.11 -11.86
N LEU A 196 -2.82 29.01 -12.73
CA LEU A 196 -3.21 30.41 -12.66
C LEU A 196 -4.73 30.46 -12.86
N VAL A 197 -5.46 30.79 -11.80
CA VAL A 197 -6.91 30.91 -11.84
C VAL A 197 -7.31 32.36 -11.59
N ASN A 198 -8.44 32.71 -12.18
CA ASN A 198 -9.14 33.95 -11.90
C ASN A 198 -10.35 33.59 -11.04
N VAL A 199 -10.41 34.12 -9.82
CA VAL A 199 -11.58 34.01 -8.96
C VAL A 199 -12.38 35.30 -9.06
N HIS A 200 -13.60 35.20 -9.58
CA HIS A 200 -14.52 36.33 -9.62
C HIS A 200 -15.27 36.44 -8.28
N LEU A 201 -15.08 37.55 -7.58
CA LEU A 201 -15.75 37.83 -6.32
C LEU A 201 -17.14 38.43 -6.57
N ARG A 202 -18.05 38.28 -5.59
CA ARG A 202 -19.44 38.77 -5.68
C ARG A 202 -19.56 40.29 -5.87
N ASN A 203 -18.50 41.05 -5.55
CA ASN A 203 -18.43 42.50 -5.73
C ASN A 203 -17.97 42.92 -7.14
N GLY A 204 -17.83 41.97 -8.08
CA GLY A 204 -17.39 42.23 -9.46
C GLY A 204 -15.88 42.33 -9.63
N SER A 205 -15.08 42.25 -8.56
CA SER A 205 -13.62 42.22 -8.67
C SER A 205 -13.10 40.82 -9.03
N THR A 206 -11.92 40.77 -9.64
CA THR A 206 -11.27 39.52 -10.02
C THR A 206 -9.96 39.39 -9.28
N LEU A 207 -9.79 38.29 -8.54
CA LEU A 207 -8.52 37.90 -7.95
C LEU A 207 -7.80 36.98 -8.92
N ARG A 208 -6.64 37.41 -9.42
CA ARG A 208 -5.73 36.56 -10.19
C ARG A 208 -4.72 35.96 -9.24
N GLY A 209 -4.69 34.63 -9.16
CA GLY A 209 -3.81 33.93 -8.25
C GLY A 209 -3.57 32.49 -8.68
N PHE A 210 -2.82 31.77 -7.86
CA PHE A 210 -2.61 30.35 -8.05
C PHE A 210 -3.70 29.59 -7.31
N ALA A 211 -4.39 28.66 -7.99
CA ALA A 211 -5.30 27.73 -7.32
C ALA A 211 -4.48 26.83 -6.40
N ARG A 212 -4.78 26.88 -5.11
CA ARG A 212 -4.14 26.07 -4.08
C ARG A 212 -5.19 25.10 -3.55
N ASN A 213 -5.10 23.82 -3.92
CA ASN A 213 -6.08 22.75 -3.66
C ASN A 213 -7.28 22.76 -4.64
N GLN A 214 -7.45 21.67 -5.41
CA GLN A 214 -8.63 21.41 -6.24
C GLN A 214 -9.30 20.11 -5.77
#